data_AF-A0A485BCM1-F1
#
_entry.id   AF-A0A485BCM1-F1
#
_cell.length_a   1.000
_cell.length_b   1.000
_cell.length_c   1.000
_cell.angle_alpha   90.00
_cell.angle_beta   90.00
_cell.angle_gamma   90.00
#
_symmetry.space_group_name_H-M   'P 1'
#
loop_
_entity.id
_entity.type
_entity.pdbx_description
1 polymer ?
#
loop_
_entity_poly.entity_id
_entity_poly.type
_entity_poly.pdbx_seq_one_letter_code
_entity_poly.pdbx_strand_id
1 'polypeptide(L)'
;MQWALTKAALWNETKDKLHQSGYSLSGGQQQRLCIARGIAIRPEVLLLDEPCSALDPISTGRIEELITELKQDYTGRYRYPQHAAGCALFRPYGIYVSWRAD
;
A
#
# COMPACT_ATOMS: atom_id res chain seq x y z
N MET A 1 7.61 -10.68 7.66
CA MET A 1 8.00 -9.30 7.99
C MET A 1 8.93 -8.69 6.94
N GLN A 2 10.11 -9.27 6.70
CA GLN A 2 11.07 -8.76 5.70
C GLN A 2 10.44 -8.53 4.31
N TRP A 3 9.70 -9.52 3.78
CA TRP A 3 9.05 -9.40 2.47
C TRP A 3 8.14 -8.17 2.34
N ALA A 4 7.39 -7.84 3.40
CA ALA A 4 6.43 -6.74 3.41
C ALA A 4 7.14 -5.39 3.48
N LEU A 5 8.22 -5.31 4.26
CA LEU A 5 9.09 -4.14 4.30
C LEU A 5 9.82 -3.95 2.97
N THR A 6 10.23 -5.03 2.30
CA THR A 6 10.83 -4.96 0.96
C THR A 6 9.83 -4.48 -0.07
N LYS A 7 8.61 -5.04 -0.08
CA LYS A 7 7.51 -4.60 -0.95
C LYS A 7 7.23 -3.11 -0.74
N ALA A 8 7.13 -2.65 0.51
CA ALA A 8 6.92 -1.24 0.82
C ALA A 8 8.16 -0.34 0.61
N ALA A 9 9.19 -0.79 -0.11
CA ALA A 9 10.45 -0.08 -0.34
C ALA A 9 11.15 0.42 0.94
N LEU A 10 10.86 -0.19 2.10
CA LEU A 10 11.28 0.28 3.43
C LEU A 10 12.42 -0.55 4.01
N TRP A 11 12.64 -1.77 3.52
CA TRP A 11 13.65 -2.70 4.06
C TRP A 11 15.06 -2.09 4.11
N ASN A 12 15.54 -1.50 3.02
CA ASN A 12 16.88 -0.93 2.96
C ASN A 12 17.06 0.28 3.89
N GLU A 13 15.97 0.95 4.25
CA GLU A 13 15.97 2.14 5.11
C GLU A 13 15.85 1.78 6.61
N THR A 14 15.30 0.60 6.93
CA THR A 14 14.90 0.23 8.30
C THR A 14 15.56 -1.02 8.84
N LYS A 15 16.24 -1.83 8.01
CA LYS A 15 16.90 -3.09 8.43
C LYS A 15 17.83 -2.92 9.63
N ASP A 16 18.55 -1.79 9.72
CA ASP A 16 19.51 -1.51 10.80
C ASP A 16 18.84 -0.82 12.01
N LYS A 17 17.55 -0.48 11.89
CA LYS A 17 16.73 0.25 12.88
C LYS A 17 15.55 -0.56 13.40
N LEU A 18 15.52 -1.88 13.18
CA LEU A 18 14.38 -2.73 13.55
C LEU A 18 14.06 -2.73 15.06
N HIS A 19 15.04 -2.40 15.90
CA HIS A 19 14.88 -2.30 17.36
C HIS A 19 14.64 -0.86 17.85
N GLN A 20 14.59 0.11 16.94
CA GLN A 20 14.33 1.51 17.28
C GLN A 20 12.83 1.80 17.23
N SER A 21 12.42 2.86 17.90
CA SER A 21 11.03 3.31 17.90
C SER A 21 10.58 3.72 16.51
N GLY A 22 9.41 3.25 16.07
CA GLY A 22 8.82 3.63 14.78
C GLY A 22 8.52 5.13 14.64
N TYR A 23 8.48 5.86 15.76
CA TYR A 23 8.33 7.32 15.76
C TYR A 23 9.56 8.07 15.21
N SER A 24 10.72 7.42 15.11
CA SER A 24 11.91 8.04 14.50
C SER A 24 11.90 8.04 12.97
N LEU A 25 10.85 7.46 12.34
CA LEU A 25 10.68 7.40 10.89
C LEU A 25 10.07 8.70 10.36
N SER A 26 10.40 9.09 9.14
CA SER A 26 9.72 10.20 8.46
C SER A 26 8.24 9.88 8.20
N GLY A 27 7.39 10.88 7.95
CA GLY A 27 5.97 10.66 7.65
C GLY A 27 5.74 9.64 6.53
N GLY A 28 6.48 9.75 5.41
CA GLY A 28 6.42 8.78 4.31
C GLY A 28 6.95 7.39 4.66
N GLN A 29 7.92 7.28 5.57
CA GLN A 29 8.36 5.98 6.08
C GLN A 29 7.33 5.35 7.01
N GLN A 30 6.65 6.14 7.86
CA GLN A 30 5.57 5.67 8.72
C GLN A 30 4.37 5.17 7.90
N GLN A 31 4.01 5.89 6.84
CA GLN A 31 2.92 5.50 5.95
C GLN A 31 3.24 4.21 5.20
N ARG A 32 4.46 4.09 4.64
CA ARG A 32 4.95 2.84 4.03
C ARG A 32 5.01 1.70 5.05
N LEU A 33 5.37 1.96 6.30
CA LEU A 33 5.34 0.97 7.38
C LEU A 33 3.90 0.52 7.69
N CYS A 34 2.93 1.43 7.69
CA CYS A 34 1.51 1.09 7.82
C CYS A 34 1.05 0.16 6.69
N ILE A 35 1.40 0.46 5.45
CA ILE A 35 1.09 -0.40 4.30
C ILE A 35 1.79 -1.77 4.45
N ALA A 36 3.08 -1.78 4.81
CA ALA A 36 3.84 -3.00 5.06
C ALA A 36 3.18 -3.87 6.13
N ARG A 37 2.69 -3.28 7.23
CA ARG A 37 1.95 -3.99 8.28
C ARG A 37 0.66 -4.60 7.75
N GLY A 38 -0.11 -3.86 6.96
CA GLY A 38 -1.34 -4.35 6.35
C GLY A 38 -1.11 -5.53 5.41
N ILE A 39 -0.09 -5.45 4.55
CA ILE A 39 0.21 -6.53 3.60
C ILE A 39 0.90 -7.72 4.27
N ALA A 40 1.60 -7.56 5.41
CA ALA A 40 2.40 -8.61 6.03
C ALA A 40 1.64 -9.91 6.32
N ILE A 41 0.33 -9.81 6.58
CA ILE A 41 -0.58 -10.94 6.82
C ILE A 41 -1.19 -11.52 5.53
N ARG A 42 -0.83 -10.98 4.35
CA ARG A 42 -1.36 -11.34 3.03
C ARG A 42 -2.89 -11.36 3.01
N PRO A 43 -3.54 -10.25 3.38
CA PRO A 43 -5.00 -10.21 3.50
C PRO A 43 -5.65 -10.50 2.14
N GLU A 44 -6.85 -11.04 2.14
CA GLU A 44 -7.61 -11.18 0.89
C GLU A 44 -8.07 -9.81 0.34
N VAL A 45 -8.29 -8.86 1.25
CA VAL A 45 -8.76 -7.52 0.95
C VAL A 45 -7.87 -6.50 1.66
N LEU A 46 -7.36 -5.51 0.93
CA LEU A 46 -6.61 -4.39 1.48
C LEU A 46 -7.37 -3.08 1.19
N LEU A 47 -7.73 -2.37 2.25
CA LEU A 47 -8.31 -1.03 2.18
C LEU A 47 -7.22 -0.01 2.49
N LEU A 48 -7.09 1.01 1.63
CA LEU A 48 -6.17 2.12 1.83
C LEU A 48 -7.00 3.41 1.80
N ASP A 49 -6.92 4.19 2.88
CA ASP A 49 -7.57 5.50 2.99
C ASP A 49 -6.49 6.58 2.88
N GLU A 50 -6.63 7.47 1.90
CA GLU A 50 -5.69 8.55 1.56
C GLU A 50 -4.19 8.19 1.66
N PRO A 51 -3.69 7.17 0.94
CA PRO A 51 -2.36 6.61 1.15
C PRO A 51 -1.19 7.54 0.78
N CYS A 52 -1.45 8.69 0.16
CA CYS A 52 -0.45 9.69 -0.21
C CYS A 52 -0.64 11.04 0.52
N SER A 53 -1.55 11.11 1.51
CA SER A 53 -1.83 12.36 2.23
C SER A 53 -0.59 12.88 2.96
N ALA A 54 -0.33 14.19 2.86
CA ALA A 54 0.75 14.86 3.59
C ALA A 54 2.18 14.35 3.28
N LEU A 55 2.39 13.80 2.08
CA LEU A 55 3.71 13.38 1.59
C LEU A 55 4.33 14.36 0.60
N ASP A 56 5.65 14.40 0.58
CA ASP A 56 6.41 15.07 -0.48
C ASP A 56 6.29 14.30 -1.82
N PRO A 57 6.50 14.95 -2.97
CA PRO A 57 6.34 14.31 -4.28
C PRO A 57 7.17 13.04 -4.49
N ILE A 58 8.36 12.95 -3.88
CA ILE A 58 9.23 11.78 -4.01
C ILE A 58 8.65 10.60 -3.23
N SER A 59 8.18 10.85 -2.00
CA SER A 59 7.51 9.84 -1.18
C SER A 59 6.18 9.37 -1.81
N THR A 60 5.41 10.28 -2.39
CA THR A 60 4.17 9.97 -3.12
C THR A 60 4.42 8.98 -4.27
N GLY A 61 5.41 9.25 -5.13
CA GLY A 61 5.73 8.36 -6.25
C GLY A 61 6.06 6.93 -5.81
N ARG A 62 6.80 6.76 -4.71
CA ARG A 62 7.12 5.43 -4.16
C ARG A 62 5.88 4.68 -3.66
N ILE A 63 4.92 5.39 -3.08
CA ILE A 63 3.66 4.77 -2.63
C ILE A 63 2.76 4.44 -3.82
N GLU A 64 2.72 5.27 -4.85
CA GLU A 64 1.95 4.99 -6.07
C GLU A 64 2.48 3.76 -6.82
N GLU A 65 3.81 3.62 -6.92
CA GLU A 65 4.46 2.41 -7.44
C GLU A 65 4.05 1.16 -6.63
N LEU A 66 4.14 1.24 -5.30
CA LEU A 66 3.72 0.18 -4.40
C LEU A 66 2.24 -0.20 -4.58
N ILE A 67 1.34 0.78 -4.63
CA ILE A 67 -0.10 0.53 -4.83
C ILE A 67 -0.34 -0.12 -6.20
N THR A 68 0.40 0.29 -7.22
CA THR A 68 0.31 -0.29 -8.57
C THR A 68 0.71 -1.77 -8.57
N GLU A 69 1.80 -2.12 -7.89
CA GLU A 69 2.21 -3.51 -7.71
C GLU A 69 1.17 -4.33 -6.92
N LEU A 70 0.72 -3.81 -5.77
CA LEU A 70 -0.27 -4.49 -4.94
C LEU A 70 -1.58 -4.71 -5.68
N LYS A 71 -2.00 -3.75 -6.51
CA LYS A 71 -3.18 -3.90 -7.37
C LYS A 71 -3.02 -5.09 -8.31
N GLN A 72 -1.84 -5.31 -8.92
CA GLN A 72 -1.61 -6.49 -9.76
C GLN A 72 -1.69 -7.79 -8.95
N ASP A 73 -1.06 -7.82 -7.77
CA ASP A 73 -1.02 -8.99 -6.88
C ASP A 73 -2.44 -9.39 -6.39
N TYR A 74 -3.27 -8.42 -5.99
CA TYR A 74 -4.62 -8.68 -5.48
C TYR A 74 -5.69 -8.79 -6.58
N THR A 75 -5.54 -8.09 -7.70
CA THR A 75 -6.47 -8.20 -8.85
C THR A 75 -6.28 -9.53 -9.58
N GLY A 76 -5.04 -10.03 -9.70
CA GLY A 76 -4.77 -11.37 -10.25
C GLY A 76 -5.39 -12.49 -9.43
N ARG A 77 -5.49 -12.30 -8.10
CA ARG A 77 -6.12 -13.26 -7.17
C ARG A 77 -7.65 -13.26 -7.26
N TYR A 78 -8.26 -12.13 -7.62
CA TYR A 78 -9.71 -11.95 -7.78
C TYR A 78 -10.10 -11.74 -9.25
N ARG A 79 -9.79 -12.69 -10.14
CA ARG A 79 -10.32 -12.66 -11.51
C ARG A 79 -11.75 -13.22 -11.54
N TYR A 80 -12.76 -12.36 -11.36
CA TYR A 80 -14.13 -12.69 -11.77
C TYR A 80 -14.29 -12.55 -13.29
N PRO A 81 -15.12 -13.39 -13.94
CA PRO A 81 -15.44 -13.22 -15.35
C PRO A 81 -16.38 -12.02 -15.56
N GLN A 82 -15.82 -10.99 -16.19
CA GLN A 82 -16.43 -10.07 -17.16
C GLN A 82 -17.24 -8.86 -16.64
N HIS A 83 -16.88 -7.70 -17.22
CA HIS A 83 -17.55 -6.38 -17.24
C HIS A 83 -17.40 -5.47 -16.02
N ALA A 84 -16.46 -4.53 -16.13
CA ALA A 84 -16.76 -3.10 -15.96
C ALA A 84 -15.60 -2.24 -16.46
N ALA A 85 -15.86 -1.48 -17.51
CA ALA A 85 -15.01 -0.40 -17.95
C ALA A 85 -15.27 0.84 -17.07
N GLY A 86 -14.20 1.45 -16.57
CA GLY A 86 -14.22 2.77 -15.93
C GLY A 86 -14.75 2.78 -14.49
N CYS A 87 -14.04 3.50 -13.62
CA CYS A 87 -14.37 3.78 -12.21
C CYS A 87 -14.07 2.65 -11.20
N ALA A 88 -13.32 3.01 -10.14
CA ALA A 88 -13.15 2.21 -8.93
C ALA A 88 -14.53 1.72 -8.43
N LEU A 89 -14.68 0.41 -8.19
CA LEU A 89 -16.00 -0.23 -8.25
C LEU A 89 -16.55 -0.72 -6.90
N PHE A 90 -17.66 -0.05 -6.50
CA PHE A 90 -18.56 -0.06 -5.33
C PHE A 90 -19.11 -1.40 -4.84
N ARG A 91 -18.44 -2.31 -4.11
CA ARG A 91 -19.13 -3.60 -3.73
C ARG A 91 -18.90 -4.12 -2.31
N PRO A 92 -19.94 -4.74 -1.71
CA PRO A 92 -20.12 -4.86 -0.24
C PRO A 92 -19.27 -5.90 0.50
N TYR A 93 -18.41 -6.68 -0.17
CA TYR A 93 -17.66 -7.75 0.50
C TYR A 93 -16.19 -7.91 0.08
N GLY A 94 -15.56 -6.89 -0.54
CA GLY A 94 -14.10 -6.89 -0.67
C GLY A 94 -13.50 -6.09 -1.83
N ILE A 95 -12.45 -5.35 -1.47
CA ILE A 95 -11.54 -4.44 -2.20
C ILE A 95 -12.15 -3.10 -2.63
N TYR A 96 -11.63 -2.03 -2.03
CA TYR A 96 -11.78 -0.65 -2.49
C TYR A 96 -10.45 0.11 -2.47
N VAL A 97 -10.06 0.67 -3.61
CA VAL A 97 -8.98 1.66 -3.73
C VAL A 97 -9.62 2.89 -4.37
N SER A 98 -9.74 3.99 -3.62
CA SER A 98 -10.19 5.29 -4.14
C SER A 98 -9.10 6.34 -3.89
N TRP A 99 -8.81 7.11 -4.93
CA TRP A 99 -7.86 8.22 -4.94
C TRP A 99 -8.62 9.45 -5.45
N ARG A 100 -8.59 10.54 -4.68
CA ARG A 100 -8.77 11.89 -5.21
C ARG A 100 -7.46 12.63 -4.95
N ALA A 101 -6.73 12.94 -6.02
CA ALA A 101 -5.98 14.19 -6.02
C ALA A 101 -6.94 15.27 -6.44
N ASP A 102 -7.22 16.18 -5.52
CA ASP A 102 -7.50 17.56 -5.85
C ASP A 102 -6.20 18.35 -5.63
#